data_AF-A0A523UMR1-F1
#
_entry.id   AF-A0A523UMR1-F1
#
_cell.length_a   1.000
_cell.length_b   1.000
_cell.length_c   1.000
_cell.angle_alpha   90.00
_cell.angle_beta   90.00
_cell.angle_gamma   90.00
#
_symmetry.space_group_name_H-M   'P 1'
#
loop_
_entity.id
_entity.type
_entity.pdbx_description
1 polymer ?
#
loop_
_entity_poly.entity_id
_entity_poly.type
_entity_poly.pdbx_seq_one_letter_code
_entity_poly.pdbx_strand_id
1 'polypeptide(L)'
;MPSRSRVDQYPVEVDSPESVSDSIQILQPLSLKVIRGVSKGQMDSVLISRRRFENLRGLSPLESGKQISEIPSGTFFFASTYYFDTRGDNITDVLKRCVARRIRSLPDYMFEIHYLSEREILIMAFVSDETASRICRLDGSSERKVTLSPRPWNHVDALVLLPIDRFLRAKERVIEIAERDRISVLDVTLQ
;
A
#
# COMPACT_ATOMS: atom_id res chain seq x y z
N MET A 1 -76.39 -10.93 6.42
CA MET A 1 -75.20 -11.63 6.97
C MET A 1 -74.21 -11.86 5.83
N PRO A 2 -72.89 -11.80 6.09
CA PRO A 2 -71.90 -10.80 5.65
C PRO A 2 -71.17 -11.22 4.34
N SER A 3 -70.33 -10.45 3.66
CA SER A 3 -69.15 -9.72 4.14
C SER A 3 -68.74 -8.58 3.19
N ARG A 4 -68.30 -7.47 3.78
CA ARG A 4 -67.55 -6.40 3.11
C ARG A 4 -66.10 -6.56 3.55
N SER A 5 -65.24 -6.96 2.61
CA SER A 5 -63.80 -7.06 2.80
C SER A 5 -63.21 -5.65 2.85
N ARG A 6 -62.67 -5.28 4.02
CA ARG A 6 -61.86 -4.08 4.21
C ARG A 6 -60.46 -4.38 3.68
N VAL A 7 -59.99 -3.60 2.71
CA VAL A 7 -58.60 -3.62 2.24
C VAL A 7 -57.87 -2.55 3.05
N ASP A 8 -57.08 -2.98 4.04
CA ASP A 8 -56.20 -2.09 4.79
C ASP A 8 -55.00 -1.74 3.89
N GLN A 9 -54.91 -0.47 3.50
CA GLN A 9 -53.74 0.09 2.83
C GLN A 9 -52.70 0.42 3.90
N TYR A 10 -51.61 -0.33 3.92
CA TYR A 10 -50.43 0.02 4.71
C TYR A 10 -49.71 1.22 4.06
N PRO A 11 -49.32 2.24 4.84
CA PRO A 11 -48.49 3.32 4.32
C PRO A 11 -47.10 2.76 3.96
N VAL A 12 -46.69 3.00 2.72
CA VAL A 12 -45.32 2.74 2.25
C VAL A 12 -44.46 3.87 2.82
N GLU A 13 -43.65 3.56 3.84
CA GLU A 13 -42.58 4.44 4.29
C GLU A 13 -41.58 4.60 3.15
N VAL A 14 -41.53 5.81 2.58
CA VAL A 14 -40.55 6.17 1.58
C VAL A 14 -39.25 6.44 2.32
N ASP A 15 -38.37 5.44 2.31
CA ASP A 15 -36.99 5.59 2.79
C ASP A 15 -36.35 6.80 2.10
N SER A 16 -36.02 7.80 2.89
CA SER A 16 -35.34 8.99 2.40
C SER A 16 -33.93 8.59 1.99
N PRO A 17 -33.44 8.96 0.78
CA PRO A 17 -32.08 8.64 0.39
C PRO A 17 -31.11 9.39 1.31
N GLU A 18 -30.39 8.66 2.15
CA GLU A 18 -29.26 9.19 2.90
C GLU A 18 -28.28 9.82 1.90
N SER A 19 -28.19 11.15 1.95
CA SER A 19 -27.19 11.90 1.21
C SER A 19 -25.83 11.58 1.81
N VAL A 20 -25.13 10.60 1.25
CA VAL A 20 -23.71 10.35 1.55
C VAL A 20 -22.94 11.55 1.03
N SER A 21 -22.67 12.50 1.93
CA SER A 21 -21.77 13.61 1.67
C SER A 21 -20.35 13.03 1.60
N ASP A 22 -19.92 12.64 0.41
CA ASP A 22 -18.51 12.33 0.10
C ASP A 22 -17.68 13.61 0.29
N SER A 23 -17.34 13.93 1.54
CA SER A 23 -16.39 14.97 1.86
C SER A 23 -15.02 14.51 1.35
N ILE A 24 -14.58 15.10 0.24
CA ILE A 24 -13.25 14.90 -0.33
C ILE A 24 -12.22 15.24 0.76
N GLN A 25 -11.51 14.22 1.26
CA GLN A 25 -10.40 14.44 2.18
C GLN A 25 -9.22 15.00 1.40
N ILE A 26 -8.85 16.25 1.69
CA ILE A 26 -7.66 16.88 1.11
C ILE A 26 -6.48 16.56 2.03
N LEU A 27 -5.51 15.81 1.51
CA LEU A 27 -4.27 15.54 2.22
C LEU A 27 -3.28 16.70 2.02
N GLN A 28 -2.31 16.83 2.91
CA GLN A 28 -1.26 17.83 2.74
C GLN A 28 -0.34 17.45 1.58
N PRO A 29 0.22 18.40 0.83
CA PRO A 29 1.23 18.10 -0.19
C PRO A 29 2.45 17.40 0.39
N LEU A 30 3.05 16.50 -0.38
CA LEU A 30 4.22 15.71 0.02
C LEU A 30 5.24 15.60 -1.10
N SER A 31 6.51 15.83 -0.78
CA SER A 31 7.63 15.52 -1.68
C SER A 31 8.20 14.15 -1.33
N LEU A 32 8.20 13.25 -2.30
CA LEU A 32 8.71 11.90 -2.12
C LEU A 32 10.23 11.86 -2.31
N LYS A 33 10.88 11.01 -1.53
CA LYS A 33 12.28 10.69 -1.75
C LYS A 33 12.40 9.65 -2.86
N VAL A 34 13.20 9.97 -3.88
CA VAL A 34 13.46 9.12 -5.04
C VAL A 34 14.96 8.85 -5.16
N ILE A 35 15.34 7.60 -5.35
CA ILE A 35 16.70 7.17 -5.70
C ILE A 35 16.64 6.47 -7.05
N ARG A 36 17.25 7.06 -8.08
CA ARG A 36 17.15 6.60 -9.48
C ARG A 36 18.28 5.64 -9.84
N GLY A 37 18.06 4.81 -10.86
CA GLY A 37 19.11 3.96 -11.44
C GLY A 37 19.61 2.84 -10.51
N VAL A 38 18.76 2.33 -9.63
CA VAL A 38 19.12 1.27 -8.69
C VAL A 38 19.04 -0.08 -9.40
N SER A 39 20.19 -0.65 -9.73
CA SER A 39 20.25 -1.99 -10.33
C SER A 39 19.95 -3.09 -9.31
N LYS A 40 19.64 -4.30 -9.80
CA LYS A 40 19.43 -5.51 -8.96
C LYS A 40 20.61 -5.79 -8.03
N GLY A 41 21.85 -5.62 -8.50
CA GLY A 41 23.06 -5.83 -7.68
C GLY A 41 23.29 -4.76 -6.61
N GLN A 42 22.68 -3.58 -6.75
CA GLN A 42 22.78 -2.47 -5.78
C GLN A 42 21.61 -2.42 -4.79
N MET A 43 20.53 -3.17 -5.04
CA MET A 43 19.30 -3.10 -4.26
C MET A 43 19.58 -3.22 -2.75
N ASP A 44 20.32 -4.25 -2.33
CA ASP A 44 20.54 -4.49 -0.91
C ASP A 44 21.39 -3.41 -0.24
N SER A 45 22.41 -2.87 -0.92
CA SER A 45 23.26 -1.81 -0.36
C SER A 45 22.49 -0.50 -0.21
N VAL A 46 21.62 -0.18 -1.18
CA VAL A 46 20.72 0.99 -1.10
C VAL A 46 19.73 0.82 0.04
N LEU A 47 19.07 -0.33 0.15
CA LEU A 47 18.12 -0.61 1.23
C LEU A 47 18.78 -0.58 2.61
N ILE A 48 19.97 -1.17 2.78
CA ILE A 48 20.75 -1.09 4.02
C ILE A 48 21.07 0.37 4.38
N SER A 49 21.49 1.17 3.41
CA SER A 49 21.77 2.59 3.62
C SER A 49 20.53 3.36 4.06
N ARG A 50 19.35 3.03 3.51
CA ARG A 50 18.06 3.62 3.92
C ARG A 50 17.69 3.24 5.35
N ARG A 51 17.79 1.96 5.72
CA ARG A 51 17.52 1.49 7.08
C ARG A 51 18.40 2.22 8.11
N ARG A 52 19.69 2.40 7.80
CA ARG A 52 20.63 3.14 8.67
C ARG A 52 20.28 4.61 8.79
N PHE A 53 19.94 5.25 7.67
CA PHE A 53 19.54 6.66 7.66
C PHE A 53 18.31 6.91 8.55
N GLU A 54 17.33 6.01 8.49
CA GLU A 54 16.11 6.08 9.32
C GLU A 54 16.28 5.47 10.72
N ASN A 55 17.50 5.03 11.09
CA ASN A 55 17.81 4.36 12.35
C ASN A 55 16.89 3.15 12.67
N LEU A 56 16.57 2.35 11.65
CA LEU A 56 15.69 1.20 11.76
C LEU A 56 16.45 -0.06 12.12
N ARG A 57 15.92 -0.82 13.08
CA ARG A 57 16.38 -2.20 13.34
C ARG A 57 15.52 -3.22 12.61
N GLY A 58 16.07 -4.40 12.36
CA GLY A 58 15.27 -5.53 11.87
C GLY A 58 14.39 -6.11 12.98
N LEU A 59 13.38 -6.90 12.60
CA LEU A 59 12.65 -7.72 13.55
C LEU A 59 13.57 -8.75 14.21
N SER A 60 13.34 -8.96 15.50
CA SER A 60 13.84 -10.11 16.23
C SER A 60 13.08 -11.38 15.81
N PRO A 61 13.61 -12.58 16.10
CA PRO A 61 12.91 -13.83 15.80
C PRO A 61 11.50 -13.91 16.43
N LEU A 62 11.30 -13.37 17.64
CA LEU A 62 10.03 -13.40 18.36
C LEU A 62 8.99 -12.38 17.86
N GLU A 63 9.42 -11.39 17.07
CA GLU A 63 8.53 -10.42 16.44
C GLU A 63 8.05 -10.89 15.06
N SER A 64 8.79 -11.81 14.41
CA SER A 64 8.39 -12.36 13.12
C SER A 64 7.13 -13.21 13.26
N GLY A 65 6.18 -13.05 12.33
CA GLY A 65 4.92 -13.78 12.34
C GLY A 65 3.80 -13.09 13.12
N LYS A 66 4.09 -11.99 13.83
CA LYS A 66 3.07 -11.15 14.46
C LYS A 66 2.39 -10.23 13.44
N GLN A 67 1.23 -9.70 13.83
CA GLN A 67 0.58 -8.65 13.05
C GLN A 67 1.38 -7.35 13.13
N ILE A 68 1.31 -6.52 12.09
CA ILE A 68 2.01 -5.24 12.03
C ILE A 68 1.62 -4.32 13.19
N SER A 69 0.36 -4.36 13.64
CA SER A 69 -0.13 -3.63 14.82
C SER A 69 0.57 -4.00 16.14
N GLU A 70 1.22 -5.17 16.20
CA GLU A 70 1.96 -5.66 17.38
C GLU A 70 3.47 -5.42 17.28
N ILE A 71 3.93 -4.90 16.14
CA ILE A 71 5.35 -4.64 15.90
C ILE A 71 5.70 -3.26 16.47
N PRO A 72 6.81 -3.11 17.20
CA PRO A 72 7.24 -1.80 17.65
C PRO A 72 7.70 -0.93 16.46
N SER A 73 7.46 0.37 16.58
CA SER A 73 8.03 1.37 15.67
C SER A 73 9.56 1.39 15.73
N GLY A 74 10.19 2.04 14.75
CA GLY A 74 11.65 2.01 14.56
C GLY A 74 12.15 0.69 13.99
N THR A 75 11.29 -0.05 13.29
CA THR A 75 11.63 -1.35 12.70
C THR A 75 11.46 -1.36 11.18
N PHE A 76 12.19 -2.26 10.52
CA PHE A 76 11.90 -2.66 9.15
C PHE A 76 11.58 -4.15 9.08
N PHE A 77 10.68 -4.52 8.16
CA PHE A 77 10.24 -5.90 7.94
C PHE A 77 9.75 -6.11 6.51
N PHE A 78 9.32 -7.32 6.21
CA PHE A 78 8.80 -7.70 4.90
C PHE A 78 7.34 -8.11 5.00
N ALA A 79 6.51 -7.61 4.09
CA ALA A 79 5.10 -7.93 3.96
C ALA A 79 4.81 -8.40 2.53
N SER A 80 3.96 -9.42 2.40
CA SER A 80 3.61 -9.93 1.08
C SER A 80 2.73 -8.96 0.30
N THR A 81 2.89 -8.90 -1.01
CA THR A 81 2.08 -8.10 -1.95
C THR A 81 0.58 -8.34 -1.82
N TYR A 82 0.14 -9.59 -1.58
CA TYR A 82 -1.28 -9.93 -1.46
C TYR A 82 -2.00 -9.25 -0.30
N TYR A 83 -1.25 -8.85 0.74
CA TYR A 83 -1.80 -8.15 1.89
C TYR A 83 -2.29 -6.73 1.57
N PHE A 84 -1.84 -6.18 0.44
CA PHE A 84 -2.18 -4.83 0.02
C PHE A 84 -3.37 -4.80 -0.94
N ASP A 85 -3.96 -5.94 -1.33
CA ASP A 85 -5.17 -5.94 -2.17
C ASP A 85 -6.37 -5.45 -1.33
N THR A 86 -6.75 -4.20 -1.57
CA THR A 86 -7.80 -3.49 -0.82
C THR A 86 -8.93 -3.16 -1.77
N ARG A 87 -9.95 -4.01 -1.78
CA ARG A 87 -11.17 -3.81 -2.59
C ARG A 87 -12.14 -2.81 -1.94
N GLY A 88 -11.63 -1.65 -1.52
CA GLY A 88 -12.41 -0.56 -0.92
C GLY A 88 -12.23 -0.35 0.58
N ASP A 89 -11.46 -1.21 1.26
CA ASP A 89 -11.12 -1.02 2.68
C ASP A 89 -10.02 0.04 2.86
N ASN A 90 -10.01 0.72 4.02
CA ASN A 90 -8.89 1.57 4.41
C ASN A 90 -7.61 0.72 4.52
N ILE A 91 -6.65 1.01 3.66
CA ILE A 91 -5.42 0.24 3.54
C ILE A 91 -4.56 0.25 4.80
N THR A 92 -4.64 1.30 5.62
CA THR A 92 -3.90 1.36 6.88
C THR A 92 -4.45 0.31 7.86
N ASP A 93 -5.77 0.15 7.91
CA ASP A 93 -6.42 -0.84 8.78
C ASP A 93 -6.22 -2.27 8.27
N VAL A 94 -6.20 -2.46 6.95
CA VAL A 94 -5.81 -3.73 6.35
C VAL A 94 -4.36 -4.06 6.71
N LEU A 95 -3.43 -3.13 6.49
CA LEU A 95 -2.00 -3.34 6.76
C LEU A 95 -1.75 -3.73 8.22
N LYS A 96 -2.40 -3.06 9.17
CA LYS A 96 -2.23 -3.34 10.61
C LYS A 96 -2.52 -4.81 10.97
N ARG A 97 -3.39 -5.48 10.22
CA ARG A 97 -3.75 -6.90 10.42
C ARG A 97 -2.81 -7.88 9.69
N CYS A 98 -1.93 -7.38 8.84
CA CYS A 98 -1.04 -8.20 8.03
C CYS A 98 0.13 -8.74 8.84
N VAL A 99 0.64 -9.90 8.43
CA VAL A 99 1.74 -10.56 9.14
C VAL A 99 3.08 -10.02 8.68
N ALA A 100 3.86 -9.50 9.63
CA ALA A 100 5.22 -9.03 9.39
C ALA A 100 6.22 -10.21 9.38
N ARG A 101 7.16 -10.20 8.43
CA ARG A 101 8.22 -11.21 8.34
C ARG A 101 9.59 -10.58 8.51
N ARG A 102 10.43 -11.23 9.31
CA ARG A 102 11.83 -10.83 9.50
C ARG A 102 12.71 -11.03 8.27
N ILE A 103 12.41 -12.06 7.47
CA ILE A 103 13.23 -12.47 6.31
C ILE A 103 12.40 -12.33 5.03
N ARG A 104 13.03 -11.78 3.98
CA ARG A 104 12.44 -11.70 2.64
C ARG A 104 12.55 -13.06 1.94
N SER A 105 11.65 -13.98 2.28
CA SER A 105 11.68 -15.34 1.75
C SER A 105 11.27 -15.44 0.27
N LEU A 106 10.45 -14.51 -0.21
CA LEU A 106 9.97 -14.45 -1.59
C LEU A 106 10.19 -13.04 -2.14
N PRO A 107 11.40 -12.71 -2.64
CA PRO A 107 11.73 -11.35 -3.09
C PRO A 107 10.80 -10.79 -4.16
N ASP A 108 10.21 -11.67 -4.96
CA ASP A 108 9.27 -11.33 -6.03
C ASP A 108 7.84 -11.03 -5.54
N TYR A 109 7.54 -11.29 -4.27
CA TYR A 109 6.20 -11.21 -3.69
C TYR A 109 6.15 -10.43 -2.38
N MET A 110 7.24 -9.74 -2.02
CA MET A 110 7.36 -9.10 -0.72
C MET A 110 7.98 -7.72 -0.82
N PHE A 111 7.24 -6.72 -0.33
CA PHE A 111 7.76 -5.39 -0.11
C PHE A 111 8.48 -5.30 1.22
N GLU A 112 9.47 -4.41 1.27
CA GLU A 112 10.03 -3.95 2.53
C GLU A 112 9.22 -2.77 3.05
N ILE A 113 8.90 -2.82 4.33
CA ILE A 113 8.13 -1.81 5.05
C ILE A 113 9.02 -1.20 6.11
N HIS A 114 9.04 0.13 6.16
CA HIS A 114 9.70 0.92 7.19
C HIS A 114 8.63 1.46 8.13
N TYR A 115 8.64 0.98 9.37
CA TYR A 115 7.67 1.38 10.38
C TYR A 115 8.28 2.40 11.33
N LEU A 116 8.11 3.69 11.02
CA LEU A 116 8.71 4.79 11.78
C LEU A 116 7.84 5.18 12.98
N SER A 117 6.52 5.23 12.76
CA SER A 117 5.50 5.44 13.80
C SER A 117 4.14 4.98 13.29
N GLU A 118 3.12 4.90 14.16
CA GLU A 118 1.73 4.58 13.78
C GLU A 118 1.16 5.47 12.67
N ARG A 119 1.70 6.69 12.50
CA ARG A 119 1.29 7.65 11.46
C ARG A 119 2.21 7.64 10.24
N GLU A 120 3.32 6.92 10.31
CA GLU A 120 4.37 6.96 9.30
C GLU A 120 4.87 5.54 9.04
N ILE A 121 4.11 4.85 8.17
CA ILE A 121 4.45 3.54 7.64
C ILE A 121 4.76 3.72 6.16
N LEU A 122 6.00 3.44 5.77
CA LEU A 122 6.49 3.62 4.42
C LEU A 122 6.67 2.27 3.73
N ILE A 123 6.20 2.17 2.49
CA ILE A 123 6.53 1.06 1.59
C ILE A 123 7.69 1.44 0.70
N MET A 124 8.70 0.56 0.64
CA MET A 124 9.84 0.68 -0.24
C MET A 124 9.51 -0.03 -1.56
N ALA A 125 9.41 0.72 -2.66
CA ALA A 125 9.01 0.16 -3.95
C ALA A 125 9.85 0.72 -5.10
N PHE A 126 9.94 -0.04 -6.18
CA PHE A 126 10.56 0.36 -7.43
C PHE A 126 9.50 0.73 -8.46
N VAL A 127 9.74 1.82 -9.17
CA VAL A 127 8.91 2.32 -10.28
C VAL A 127 9.82 2.71 -11.45
N SER A 128 9.23 3.01 -12.61
CA SER A 128 10.01 3.59 -13.72
C SER A 128 10.45 5.03 -13.42
N ASP A 129 11.52 5.48 -14.07
CA ASP A 129 12.03 6.85 -13.91
C ASP A 129 10.97 7.92 -14.24
N GLU A 130 10.18 7.68 -15.30
CA GLU A 130 9.04 8.51 -15.68
C GLU A 130 7.98 8.55 -14.58
N THR A 131 7.61 7.38 -14.03
CA THR A 131 6.63 7.29 -12.94
C THR A 131 7.14 8.02 -11.70
N ALA A 132 8.41 7.83 -11.34
CA ALA A 132 9.03 8.52 -10.21
C ALA A 132 8.99 10.05 -10.39
N SER A 133 9.29 10.55 -11.59
CA SER A 133 9.18 11.98 -11.92
C SER A 133 7.74 12.48 -11.79
N ARG A 134 6.77 11.67 -12.20
CA ARG A 134 5.34 11.98 -12.08
C ARG A 134 4.80 11.90 -10.66
N ILE A 135 5.43 11.21 -9.71
CA ILE A 135 4.94 11.13 -8.32
C ILE A 135 5.84 11.80 -7.30
N CYS A 136 6.99 12.34 -7.70
CA CYS A 136 7.95 12.96 -6.78
C CYS A 136 7.35 14.10 -5.94
N ARG A 137 6.22 14.69 -6.38
CA ARG A 137 5.40 15.63 -5.61
C ARG A 137 3.93 15.24 -5.71
N LEU A 138 3.34 14.85 -4.60
CA LEU A 138 1.89 14.63 -4.46
C LEU A 138 1.28 15.91 -3.89
N ASP A 139 0.21 16.39 -4.51
CA ASP A 139 -0.46 17.62 -4.10
C ASP A 139 -1.55 17.36 -3.04
N GLY A 140 -1.88 16.09 -2.75
CA GLY A 140 -2.87 15.70 -1.76
C GLY A 140 -4.32 15.84 -2.22
N SER A 141 -4.54 16.20 -3.49
CA SER A 141 -5.86 16.40 -4.09
C SER A 141 -6.07 15.56 -5.35
N SER A 142 -5.03 15.36 -6.15
CA SER A 142 -5.07 14.69 -7.43
C SER A 142 -4.68 13.22 -7.32
N GLU A 143 -5.53 12.35 -7.84
CA GLU A 143 -5.23 10.93 -7.90
C GLU A 143 -4.15 10.59 -8.93
N ARG A 144 -3.21 9.70 -8.56
CA ARG A 144 -2.17 9.20 -9.47
C ARG A 144 -2.12 7.68 -9.42
N LYS A 145 -2.31 7.05 -10.59
CA LYS A 145 -2.18 5.60 -10.74
C LYS A 145 -0.74 5.23 -11.03
N VAL A 146 -0.18 4.31 -10.25
CA VAL A 146 1.18 3.81 -10.42
C VAL A 146 1.27 2.32 -10.16
N THR A 147 2.23 1.66 -10.79
CA THR A 147 2.56 0.25 -10.52
C THR A 147 3.85 0.19 -9.70
N LEU A 148 3.76 -0.42 -8.52
CA LEU A 148 4.86 -0.60 -7.59
C LEU A 148 5.44 -2.00 -7.71
N SER A 149 6.77 -2.11 -7.71
CA SER A 149 7.49 -3.39 -7.77
C SER A 149 8.38 -3.60 -6.53
N PRO A 150 8.45 -4.81 -5.96
CA PRO A 150 9.26 -5.06 -4.75
C PRO A 150 10.78 -5.09 -5.00
N ARG A 151 11.20 -5.20 -6.26
CA ARG A 151 12.62 -5.20 -6.67
C ARG A 151 12.78 -4.52 -8.04
N PRO A 152 13.99 -4.08 -8.41
CA PRO A 152 14.20 -3.50 -9.72
C PRO A 152 14.18 -4.57 -10.83
N TRP A 153 13.70 -4.17 -12.01
CA TRP A 153 13.69 -4.98 -13.23
C TRP A 153 13.53 -4.10 -14.48
N ASN A 154 14.24 -4.40 -15.56
CA ASN A 154 14.22 -3.62 -16.81
C ASN A 154 14.33 -2.10 -16.55
N HIS A 155 13.30 -1.32 -16.90
CA HIS A 155 13.24 0.14 -16.69
C HIS A 155 12.57 0.56 -15.38
N VAL A 156 12.30 -0.39 -14.48
CA VAL A 156 11.71 -0.18 -13.15
C VAL A 156 12.85 -0.22 -12.14
N ASP A 157 13.58 0.88 -12.01
CA ASP A 157 14.84 0.97 -11.25
C ASP A 157 14.91 2.21 -10.34
N ALA A 158 13.85 3.01 -10.28
CA ALA A 158 13.75 4.14 -9.35
C ALA A 158 13.10 3.67 -8.05
N LEU A 159 13.89 3.65 -6.97
CA LEU A 159 13.39 3.37 -5.62
C LEU A 159 12.65 4.60 -5.08
N VAL A 160 11.42 4.39 -4.64
CA VAL A 160 10.57 5.37 -3.97
C VAL A 160 10.20 4.91 -2.57
N LEU A 161 10.07 5.88 -1.68
CA LEU A 161 9.55 5.68 -0.33
C LEU A 161 8.17 6.31 -0.28
N LEU A 162 7.15 5.47 -0.17
CA LEU A 162 5.76 5.91 -0.25
C LEU A 162 5.07 5.71 1.10
N PRO A 163 4.50 6.77 1.71
CA PRO A 163 3.64 6.61 2.87
C PRO A 163 2.36 5.87 2.52
N ILE A 164 1.97 4.88 3.33
CA ILE A 164 0.81 4.04 3.02
C ILE A 164 -0.53 4.77 3.20
N ASP A 165 -0.57 5.83 4.01
CA ASP A 165 -1.74 6.70 4.17
C ASP A 165 -2.13 7.43 2.87
N ARG A 166 -1.24 7.45 1.88
CA ARG A 166 -1.49 8.00 0.54
C ARG A 166 -2.22 7.04 -0.39
N PHE A 167 -2.41 5.79 0.00
CA PHE A 167 -2.95 4.77 -0.88
C PHE A 167 -4.47 4.77 -0.73
N LEU A 168 -5.17 5.19 -1.78
CA LEU A 168 -6.62 5.12 -1.83
C LEU A 168 -7.10 3.71 -2.14
N ARG A 169 -6.41 3.05 -3.07
CA ARG A 169 -6.71 1.70 -3.54
C ARG A 169 -5.43 1.02 -3.94
N ALA A 170 -5.37 -0.28 -3.75
CA ALA A 170 -4.26 -1.10 -4.16
C ALA A 170 -4.77 -2.46 -4.62
N LYS A 171 -4.23 -2.94 -5.75
CA LYS A 171 -4.58 -4.24 -6.33
C LYS A 171 -3.32 -4.97 -6.72
N GLU A 172 -3.21 -6.21 -6.25
CA GLU A 172 -2.12 -7.09 -6.64
C GLU A 172 -2.36 -7.67 -8.04
N ARG A 173 -1.28 -7.83 -8.81
CA ARG A 173 -1.24 -8.76 -9.95
C ARG A 173 0.16 -9.32 -10.15
N VAL A 174 0.23 -10.51 -10.74
CA VAL A 174 1.49 -11.10 -11.17
C VAL A 174 1.73 -10.77 -12.64
N ILE A 175 2.95 -10.35 -12.96
CA ILE A 175 3.40 -10.14 -14.33
C ILE A 175 4.59 -11.03 -14.66
N GLU A 176 4.74 -11.36 -15.94
CA GLU A 176 5.92 -12.02 -16.48
C GLU A 176 6.87 -10.95 -17.02
N ILE A 177 8.13 -10.97 -16.57
CA ILE A 177 9.14 -9.96 -16.91
C ILE A 177 10.27 -10.50 -17.78
N ALA A 178 10.41 -11.82 -17.81
CA ALA A 178 11.22 -12.60 -18.73
C ALA A 178 10.67 -14.03 -18.76
N GLU A 179 11.16 -14.88 -19.66
CA GLU A 179 10.76 -16.29 -19.73
C GLU A 179 10.94 -16.96 -18.35
N ARG A 180 9.83 -17.42 -17.76
CA ARG A 180 9.78 -18.04 -16.42
C ARG A 180 10.19 -17.14 -15.25
N ASP A 181 10.36 -15.84 -15.46
CA ASP A 181 10.57 -14.85 -14.39
C ASP A 181 9.28 -14.07 -14.17
N ARG A 182 8.71 -14.19 -12.97
CA ARG A 182 7.46 -13.55 -12.58
C ARG A 182 7.65 -12.73 -11.33
N ILE A 183 6.95 -11.62 -11.27
CA ILE A 183 6.95 -10.72 -10.12
C ILE A 183 5.53 -10.29 -9.79
N SER A 184 5.23 -10.25 -8.49
CA SER A 184 3.99 -9.65 -8.02
C SER A 184 4.19 -8.15 -7.84
N VAL A 185 3.35 -7.38 -8.53
CA VAL A 185 3.34 -5.92 -8.51
C VAL A 185 2.04 -5.43 -7.89
N LEU A 186 2.06 -4.20 -7.40
CA LEU A 186 0.91 -3.55 -6.81
C LEU A 186 0.52 -2.34 -7.65
N ASP A 187 -0.62 -2.41 -8.31
CA ASP A 187 -1.20 -1.23 -8.96
C ASP A 187 -1.95 -0.42 -7.90
N VAL A 188 -1.53 0.81 -7.69
CA VAL A 188 -2.06 1.67 -6.62
C VAL A 188 -2.56 3.00 -7.17
N THR A 189 -3.59 3.53 -6.52
CA THR A 189 -4.03 4.92 -6.69
C THR A 189 -3.55 5.71 -5.47
N LEU A 190 -2.73 6.73 -5.73
CA LEU A 190 -2.16 7.63 -4.71
C LEU A 190 -2.89 8.98 -4.67
N GLN A 191 -2.91 9.65 -3.52
CA GLN A 191 -3.42 11.02 -3.34
C GLN A 191 -2.44 11.94 -2.59
#